data_AF-A0A9E1MCB2-F1
#
_entry.id   AF-A0A9E1MCB2-F1
#
_cell.length_a   1.000
_cell.length_b   1.000
_cell.length_c   1.000
_cell.angle_alpha   90.00
_cell.angle_beta   90.00
_cell.angle_gamma   90.00
#
_symmetry.space_group_name_H-M   'P 1'
#
loop_
_entity.id
_entity.type
_entity.pdbx_description
1 polymer ?
#
loop_
_entity_poly.entity_id
_entity_poly.type
_entity_poly.pdbx_seq_one_letter_code
_entity_poly.pdbx_strand_id
1 'polypeptide(L)'
;KMAGGVAVIRVGAATETEMKEAKLRMEDALNATRAAVEEGIIAGGGSAYIHASKEVAKLADTLEGDEKTGAKVILKALEAPLYYISANAGLEGAVIINKVKESAPGTGFNAATEEYVDMVENGILDPVKVTRSALQNATSVASTLLTTESVVANIKEDAPAMPAGNPGMGMM
;
A
#
# COMPACT_ATOMS: atom_id res chain seq x y z
N LYS A 1 -14.20 -35.99 1.14
CA LYS A 1 -13.64 -34.61 1.20
C LYS A 1 -12.17 -34.73 1.61
N MET A 2 -11.22 -34.53 0.70
CA MET A 2 -9.80 -34.44 1.07
C MET A 2 -9.59 -33.08 1.74
N ALA A 3 -9.60 -33.08 3.08
CA ALA A 3 -9.27 -31.92 3.87
C ALA A 3 -7.74 -31.81 3.99
N GLY A 4 -7.17 -30.66 3.62
CA GLY A 4 -5.84 -30.23 4.09
C GLY A 4 -4.61 -30.88 3.46
N GLY A 5 -4.44 -30.80 2.15
CA GLY A 5 -3.13 -31.06 1.53
C GLY A 5 -2.17 -29.88 1.74
N VAL A 6 -0.94 -30.13 2.20
CA VAL A 6 0.12 -29.10 2.28
C VAL A 6 0.90 -29.11 0.96
N ALA A 7 0.83 -28.01 0.21
CA ALA A 7 1.67 -27.80 -0.97
C ALA A 7 2.95 -27.06 -0.56
N VAL A 8 4.11 -27.58 -0.98
CA VAL A 8 5.42 -26.96 -0.73
C VAL A 8 5.96 -26.41 -2.04
N ILE A 9 6.19 -25.10 -2.09
CA ILE A 9 6.82 -24.43 -3.25
C ILE A 9 8.28 -24.15 -2.90
N ARG A 10 9.21 -24.63 -3.73
CA ARG A 10 10.65 -24.43 -3.57
C ARG A 10 11.13 -23.36 -4.56
N VAL A 11 11.71 -22.29 -4.05
CA VAL A 11 12.29 -21.20 -4.84
C VAL A 11 13.81 -21.28 -4.77
N GLY A 12 14.48 -21.11 -5.91
CA GLY A 12 15.93 -21.07 -6.01
C GLY A 12 16.39 -19.95 -6.94
N ALA A 13 17.63 -19.49 -6.74
CA ALA A 13 18.30 -18.49 -7.58
C ALA A 13 19.82 -18.73 -7.56
N ALA A 14 20.57 -17.99 -8.38
CA ALA A 14 22.02 -18.14 -8.50
C ALA A 14 22.78 -17.61 -7.27
N THR A 15 22.28 -16.55 -6.64
CA THR A 15 22.85 -15.96 -5.41
C THR A 15 21.85 -15.95 -4.26
N GLU A 16 22.34 -15.84 -3.02
CA GLU A 16 21.49 -15.77 -1.82
C GLU A 16 20.57 -14.53 -1.84
N THR A 17 21.08 -13.39 -2.34
CA THR A 17 20.31 -12.15 -2.44
C THR A 17 19.14 -12.30 -3.40
N GLU A 18 19.39 -12.84 -4.60
CA GLU A 18 18.33 -13.11 -5.57
C GLU A 18 17.34 -14.17 -5.07
N MET A 19 17.82 -15.17 -4.31
CA MET A 19 16.94 -16.19 -3.72
C MET A 19 15.97 -15.56 -2.71
N LYS A 20 16.46 -14.63 -1.88
CA LYS A 20 15.61 -13.89 -0.93
C LYS A 20 14.58 -13.03 -1.68
N GLU A 21 15.00 -12.30 -2.72
CA GLU A 21 14.09 -11.50 -3.53
C GLU A 21 13.02 -12.36 -4.23
N ALA A 22 13.43 -13.44 -4.91
CA ALA A 22 12.53 -14.34 -5.61
C ALA A 22 11.54 -15.02 -4.64
N LYS A 23 12.00 -15.38 -3.44
CA LYS A 23 11.14 -15.93 -2.39
C LYS A 23 10.08 -14.91 -1.95
N LEU A 24 10.49 -13.67 -1.63
CA LEU A 24 9.55 -12.61 -1.23
C LEU A 24 8.54 -12.33 -2.34
N ARG A 25 8.98 -12.24 -3.60
CA ARG A 25 8.11 -12.04 -4.75
C ARG A 25 7.10 -13.17 -4.93
N MET A 26 7.52 -14.41 -4.70
CA MET A 26 6.62 -15.57 -4.74
C MET A 26 5.59 -15.54 -3.59
N GLU A 27 6.03 -15.21 -2.38
CA GLU A 27 5.15 -15.08 -1.21
C GLU A 27 4.09 -13.99 -1.44
N ASP A 28 4.49 -12.84 -1.99
CA ASP A 28 3.58 -11.75 -2.36
C ASP A 28 2.57 -12.20 -3.41
N ALA A 29 3.02 -12.86 -4.48
CA ALA A 29 2.12 -13.35 -5.53
C ALA A 29 1.12 -14.39 -5.00
N LEU A 30 1.56 -15.29 -4.12
CA LEU A 30 0.69 -16.28 -3.48
C LEU A 30 -0.37 -15.61 -2.61
N ASN A 31 0.03 -14.64 -1.79
CA ASN A 31 -0.88 -13.92 -0.90
C ASN A 31 -1.87 -13.04 -1.69
N ALA A 32 -1.41 -12.36 -2.75
CA ALA A 32 -2.27 -11.59 -3.64
C ALA A 32 -3.31 -12.48 -4.33
N THR A 33 -2.90 -13.66 -4.82
CA THR A 33 -3.80 -14.62 -5.46
C THR A 33 -4.85 -15.14 -4.47
N ARG A 34 -4.45 -15.47 -3.24
CA ARG A 34 -5.39 -15.88 -2.18
C ARG A 34 -6.40 -14.78 -1.87
N ALA A 35 -5.94 -13.55 -1.71
CA ALA A 35 -6.81 -12.39 -1.46
C ALA A 35 -7.78 -12.13 -2.63
N ALA A 36 -7.31 -12.30 -3.87
CA ALA A 36 -8.14 -12.16 -5.06
C ALA A 36 -9.22 -13.25 -5.16
N VAL A 37 -8.91 -14.48 -4.76
CA VAL A 37 -9.89 -15.58 -4.70
C VAL A 37 -10.95 -15.34 -3.61
N GLU A 38 -10.56 -14.74 -2.48
CA GLU A 38 -11.47 -14.48 -1.35
C GLU A 38 -12.47 -13.36 -1.62
N GLU A 39 -12.01 -12.21 -2.12
CA GLU A 39 -12.83 -10.98 -2.23
C GLU A 39 -12.94 -10.42 -3.66
N GLY A 40 -12.32 -11.06 -4.64
CA GLY A 40 -12.29 -10.60 -6.03
C GLY A 40 -11.20 -9.58 -6.31
N ILE A 41 -11.27 -9.01 -7.52
CA ILE A 41 -10.27 -8.09 -8.09
C ILE A 41 -10.94 -6.79 -8.56
N ILE A 42 -10.16 -5.72 -8.59
CA ILE A 42 -10.57 -4.39 -9.07
C ILE A 42 -9.45 -3.76 -9.91
N ALA A 43 -9.77 -2.66 -10.60
CA ALA A 43 -8.80 -1.85 -11.34
C ALA A 43 -7.68 -1.34 -10.41
N GLY A 44 -6.44 -1.73 -10.73
CA GLY A 44 -5.29 -1.40 -9.91
C GLY A 44 -4.69 -0.01 -10.18
N GLY A 45 -3.42 0.15 -9.81
CA GLY A 45 -2.65 1.37 -10.08
C GLY A 45 -3.21 2.63 -9.42
N GLY A 46 -3.92 2.48 -8.29
CA GLY A 46 -4.59 3.59 -7.60
C GLY A 46 -5.89 4.07 -8.26
N SER A 47 -6.28 3.52 -9.41
CA SER A 47 -7.48 3.95 -10.17
C SER A 47 -8.77 3.65 -9.42
N ALA A 48 -8.83 2.53 -8.68
CA ALA A 48 -9.97 2.20 -7.83
C ALA A 48 -10.30 3.31 -6.80
N TYR A 49 -9.27 3.92 -6.18
CA TYR A 49 -9.49 5.00 -5.22
C TYR A 49 -10.06 6.26 -5.88
N ILE A 50 -9.59 6.60 -7.07
CA ILE A 50 -10.11 7.76 -7.84
C ILE A 50 -11.58 7.56 -8.20
N HIS A 51 -11.95 6.36 -8.65
CA HIS A 51 -13.34 6.06 -8.96
C HIS A 51 -14.22 6.04 -7.71
N ALA A 52 -13.73 5.45 -6.61
CA ALA A 52 -14.43 5.47 -5.32
C ALA A 52 -14.59 6.89 -4.75
N SER A 53 -13.67 7.80 -5.06
CA SER A 53 -13.73 9.19 -4.58
C SER A 53 -15.00 9.92 -5.05
N LYS A 54 -15.63 9.50 -6.15
CA LYS A 54 -16.90 10.07 -6.64
C LYS A 54 -18.03 9.83 -5.64
N GLU A 55 -18.12 8.63 -5.08
CA GLU A 55 -19.13 8.31 -4.08
C GLU A 55 -18.83 8.98 -2.73
N VAL A 56 -17.54 9.08 -2.36
CA VAL A 56 -17.12 9.83 -1.17
C VAL A 56 -17.45 11.33 -1.30
N ALA A 57 -17.35 11.90 -2.50
CA ALA A 57 -17.69 13.30 -2.74
C ALA A 57 -19.19 13.56 -2.54
N LYS A 58 -20.05 12.66 -3.05
CA LYS A 58 -21.50 12.73 -2.80
C LYS A 58 -21.82 12.66 -1.31
N LEU A 59 -21.14 11.78 -0.56
CA LEU A 59 -21.30 11.71 0.89
C LEU A 59 -20.85 13.02 1.55
N ALA A 60 -19.70 13.57 1.17
CA ALA A 60 -19.16 14.81 1.71
C ALA A 60 -20.11 16.01 1.53
N ASP A 61 -20.92 16.02 0.47
CA ASP A 61 -21.91 17.07 0.23
C ASP A 61 -23.07 17.02 1.23
N THR A 62 -23.36 15.85 1.81
CA THR A 62 -24.39 15.67 2.85
C THR A 62 -23.92 15.96 4.28
N LEU A 63 -22.61 16.15 4.47
CA LEU A 63 -22.01 16.42 5.79
C LEU A 63 -21.86 17.91 6.05
N GLU A 64 -21.79 18.26 7.33
CA GLU A 64 -21.60 19.63 7.82
C GLU A 64 -20.46 19.73 8.83
N GLY A 65 -20.00 20.97 9.11
CA GLY A 65 -18.97 21.24 10.11
C GLY A 65 -17.67 20.43 9.93
N ASP A 66 -17.17 19.90 11.04
CA ASP A 66 -15.90 19.15 11.09
C ASP A 66 -15.95 17.83 10.34
N GLU A 67 -17.12 17.18 10.26
CA GLU A 67 -17.30 15.94 9.50
C GLU A 67 -17.06 16.18 8.00
N LYS A 68 -17.55 17.31 7.47
CA LYS A 68 -17.29 17.72 6.09
C LYS A 68 -15.80 17.98 5.84
N THR A 69 -15.11 18.57 6.80
CA THR A 69 -13.67 18.79 6.73
C THR A 69 -12.92 17.46 6.69
N GLY A 70 -13.28 16.51 7.55
CA GLY A 70 -12.72 15.15 7.53
C GLY A 70 -12.93 14.44 6.19
N ALA A 71 -14.15 14.51 5.63
CA ALA A 71 -14.44 13.93 4.32
C ALA A 71 -13.59 14.52 3.19
N LYS A 72 -13.33 15.84 3.21
CA LYS A 72 -12.42 16.50 2.26
C LYS A 72 -10.97 16.02 2.38
N VAL A 73 -10.50 15.73 3.60
CA VAL A 73 -9.17 15.15 3.82
C VAL A 73 -9.07 13.77 3.19
N ILE A 74 -10.10 12.92 3.39
CA ILE A 74 -10.15 11.58 2.77
C ILE A 74 -10.17 11.69 1.24
N LEU A 75 -10.98 12.58 0.68
CA LEU A 75 -11.01 12.81 -0.78
C LEU A 75 -9.62 13.14 -1.33
N LYS A 76 -8.86 13.99 -0.63
CA LYS A 76 -7.51 14.31 -1.06
C LYS A 76 -6.54 13.15 -0.89
N ALA A 77 -6.67 12.36 0.18
CA ALA A 77 -5.84 11.19 0.43
C ALA A 77 -6.04 10.09 -0.62
N LEU A 78 -7.26 9.90 -1.12
CA LEU A 78 -7.57 8.91 -2.16
C LEU A 78 -6.87 9.20 -3.50
N GLU A 79 -6.48 10.45 -3.76
CA GLU A 79 -5.71 10.85 -4.95
C GLU A 79 -4.22 10.47 -4.85
N ALA A 80 -3.69 10.35 -3.63
CA ALA A 80 -2.25 10.23 -3.40
C ALA A 80 -1.62 8.97 -4.04
N PRO A 81 -2.23 7.77 -4.02
CA PRO A 81 -1.63 6.59 -4.63
C PRO A 81 -1.34 6.75 -6.12
N LEU A 82 -2.33 7.21 -6.91
CA LEU A 82 -2.14 7.45 -8.34
C LEU A 82 -1.18 8.63 -8.61
N TYR A 83 -1.22 9.67 -7.76
CA TYR A 83 -0.28 10.79 -7.84
C TYR A 83 1.17 10.31 -7.76
N TYR A 84 1.51 9.53 -6.73
CA TYR A 84 2.89 9.07 -6.52
C TYR A 84 3.32 8.03 -7.56
N ILE A 85 2.42 7.17 -8.03
CA ILE A 85 2.73 6.27 -9.16
C ILE A 85 3.12 7.08 -10.40
N SER A 86 2.35 8.12 -10.72
CA SER A 86 2.61 8.99 -11.86
C SER A 86 3.88 9.83 -11.68
N ALA A 87 4.08 10.40 -10.49
CA ALA A 87 5.26 11.20 -10.18
C ALA A 87 6.56 10.37 -10.21
N ASN A 88 6.50 9.11 -9.75
CA ASN A 88 7.63 8.18 -9.84
C ASN A 88 7.96 7.80 -11.29
N ALA A 89 6.99 7.90 -12.21
CA ALA A 89 7.21 7.78 -13.65
C ALA A 89 7.68 9.10 -14.30
N GLY A 90 7.85 10.18 -13.54
CA GLY A 90 8.28 11.50 -14.05
C GLY A 90 7.17 12.32 -14.70
N LEU A 91 5.90 11.98 -14.46
CA LEU A 91 4.74 12.59 -15.09
C LEU A 91 3.96 13.49 -14.13
N GLU A 92 3.16 14.39 -14.71
CA GLU A 92 2.31 15.31 -13.94
C GLU A 92 1.07 14.59 -13.38
N GLY A 93 1.18 14.12 -12.13
CA GLY A 93 0.14 13.31 -11.48
C GLY A 93 -1.22 14.00 -11.38
N ALA A 94 -1.27 15.33 -11.20
CA ALA A 94 -2.53 16.06 -11.10
C ALA A 94 -3.37 15.99 -12.40
N VAL A 95 -2.70 16.08 -13.56
CA VAL A 95 -3.36 15.95 -14.87
C VAL A 95 -3.88 14.53 -15.07
N ILE A 96 -3.07 13.53 -14.69
CA ILE A 96 -3.44 12.12 -14.81
C ILE A 96 -4.66 11.78 -13.96
N ILE A 97 -4.67 12.21 -12.69
CA ILE A 97 -5.78 12.02 -11.77
C ILE A 97 -7.07 12.60 -12.33
N ASN A 98 -7.05 13.84 -12.80
CA ASN A 98 -8.24 14.48 -13.35
C ASN A 98 -8.81 13.70 -14.55
N LYS A 99 -7.95 13.24 -15.45
CA LYS A 99 -8.38 12.45 -16.61
C LYS A 99 -8.93 11.07 -16.22
N VAL A 100 -8.32 10.38 -15.24
CA VAL A 100 -8.87 9.11 -14.70
C VAL A 100 -10.22 9.36 -14.03
N LYS A 101 -10.38 10.46 -13.30
CA LYS A 101 -11.63 10.84 -12.64
C LYS A 101 -12.76 11.11 -13.63
N GLU A 102 -12.48 11.66 -14.80
CA GLU A 102 -13.49 11.87 -15.86
C GLU A 102 -13.81 10.59 -16.65
N SER A 103 -12.95 9.57 -16.55
CA SER A 103 -13.10 8.31 -17.28
C SER A 103 -14.16 7.38 -16.67
N ALA A 104 -14.54 6.36 -17.45
CA ALA A 104 -15.44 5.31 -17.00
C ALA A 104 -14.81 4.48 -15.86
N PRO A 105 -15.62 3.92 -14.94
CA PRO A 105 -15.12 2.98 -13.94
C PRO A 105 -14.37 1.81 -14.61
N GLY A 106 -13.19 1.47 -14.08
CA GLY A 106 -12.33 0.44 -14.65
C GLY A 106 -11.18 1.00 -15.51
N THR A 107 -11.35 2.20 -16.08
CA THR A 107 -10.28 2.91 -16.78
C THR A 107 -9.28 3.51 -15.80
N GLY A 108 -8.00 3.42 -16.10
CA GLY A 108 -6.93 4.00 -15.30
C GLY A 108 -5.76 4.45 -16.15
N PHE A 109 -4.62 4.70 -15.52
CA PHE A 109 -3.40 5.11 -16.20
C PHE A 109 -2.32 4.04 -16.03
N ASN A 110 -1.84 3.49 -17.14
CA ASN A 110 -0.72 2.58 -17.17
C ASN A 110 0.58 3.39 -17.19
N ALA A 111 1.26 3.49 -16.04
CA ALA A 111 2.49 4.25 -15.91
C ALA A 111 3.69 3.64 -16.67
N ALA A 112 3.61 2.39 -17.12
CA ALA A 112 4.68 1.75 -17.90
C ALA A 112 4.58 2.06 -19.40
N THR A 113 3.38 2.26 -19.93
CA THR A 113 3.14 2.61 -21.35
C THR A 113 2.70 4.05 -21.55
N GLU A 114 2.38 4.76 -20.46
CA GLU A 114 1.84 6.12 -20.44
C GLU A 114 0.47 6.27 -21.12
N GLU A 115 -0.32 5.19 -21.11
CA GLU A 115 -1.63 5.13 -21.77
C GLU A 115 -2.79 5.02 -20.78
N TYR A 116 -3.95 5.53 -21.18
CA TYR A 116 -5.21 5.33 -20.46
C TYR A 116 -5.88 4.08 -20.99
N VAL A 117 -6.05 3.09 -20.12
CA VAL A 117 -6.47 1.75 -20.51
C VAL A 117 -7.54 1.21 -19.59
N ASP A 118 -8.27 0.19 -20.03
CA ASP A 118 -8.96 -0.69 -19.09
C ASP A 118 -7.92 -1.45 -18.27
N MET A 119 -7.91 -1.20 -16.96
CA MET A 119 -6.85 -1.69 -16.10
C MET A 119 -6.88 -3.21 -15.97
N VAL A 120 -8.07 -3.82 -15.94
CA VAL A 120 -8.21 -5.27 -15.75
C VAL A 120 -7.86 -6.01 -17.04
N GLU A 121 -8.34 -5.53 -18.18
CA GLU A 121 -8.00 -6.12 -19.49
C GLU A 121 -6.48 -6.06 -19.78
N ASN A 122 -5.80 -5.04 -19.27
CA ASN A 122 -4.35 -4.88 -19.38
C ASN A 122 -3.55 -5.58 -18.26
N GLY A 123 -4.23 -6.34 -17.39
CA GLY A 123 -3.59 -7.11 -16.31
C GLY A 123 -3.11 -6.27 -15.11
N ILE A 124 -3.51 -5.00 -15.03
CA ILE A 124 -3.20 -4.09 -13.92
C ILE A 124 -4.36 -4.13 -12.92
N LEU A 125 -4.35 -5.15 -12.07
CA LEU A 125 -5.41 -5.42 -11.11
C LEU A 125 -4.88 -5.46 -9.68
N ASP A 126 -5.72 -5.06 -8.74
CA ASP A 126 -5.47 -5.19 -7.32
C ASP A 126 -6.55 -6.09 -6.69
N PRO A 127 -6.20 -6.99 -5.74
CA PRO A 127 -7.20 -7.67 -4.94
C PRO A 127 -8.04 -6.68 -4.13
N VAL A 128 -9.36 -6.87 -4.07
CA VAL A 128 -10.28 -5.99 -3.34
C VAL A 128 -9.86 -5.83 -1.88
N LYS A 129 -9.53 -6.95 -1.24
CA LYS A 129 -9.09 -7.01 0.16
C LYS A 129 -7.87 -6.11 0.41
N VAL A 130 -6.91 -6.08 -0.51
CA VAL A 130 -5.67 -5.30 -0.37
C VAL A 130 -6.00 -3.81 -0.37
N THR A 131 -6.74 -3.34 -1.38
CA THR A 131 -7.14 -1.94 -1.49
C THR A 131 -7.99 -1.47 -0.31
N ARG A 132 -8.99 -2.27 0.10
CA ARG A 132 -9.84 -1.93 1.25
C ARG A 132 -9.04 -1.88 2.55
N SER A 133 -8.24 -2.91 2.83
CA SER A 133 -7.48 -3.00 4.08
C SER A 133 -6.39 -1.93 4.18
N ALA A 134 -5.74 -1.57 3.07
CA ALA A 134 -4.80 -0.46 3.04
C ALA A 134 -5.45 0.84 3.49
N LEU A 135 -6.63 1.18 2.94
CA LEU A 135 -7.36 2.40 3.33
C LEU A 135 -7.82 2.36 4.80
N GLN A 136 -8.35 1.22 5.26
CA GLN A 136 -8.80 1.05 6.65
C GLN A 136 -7.64 1.18 7.64
N ASN A 137 -6.52 0.52 7.37
CA ASN A 137 -5.34 0.57 8.24
C ASN A 137 -4.72 1.96 8.26
N ALA A 138 -4.60 2.61 7.09
CA ALA A 138 -4.10 3.99 7.01
C ALA A 138 -4.99 4.95 7.81
N THR A 139 -6.31 4.82 7.69
CA THR A 139 -7.28 5.62 8.46
C THR A 139 -7.14 5.36 9.95
N SER A 140 -7.01 4.10 10.37
CA SER A 140 -6.82 3.73 11.77
C SER A 140 -5.58 4.38 12.38
N VAL A 141 -4.44 4.32 11.70
CA VAL A 141 -3.19 4.93 12.18
C VAL A 141 -3.31 6.46 12.22
N ALA A 142 -3.89 7.07 11.18
CA ALA A 142 -4.11 8.51 11.14
C ALA A 142 -5.01 8.99 12.29
N SER A 143 -6.12 8.29 12.56
CA SER A 143 -7.00 8.59 13.67
C SER A 143 -6.29 8.50 15.01
N THR A 144 -5.52 7.42 15.26
CA THR A 144 -4.73 7.28 16.49
C THR A 144 -3.81 8.48 16.69
N LEU A 145 -3.06 8.87 15.65
CA LEU A 145 -2.14 10.01 15.72
C LEU A 145 -2.85 11.34 15.95
N LEU A 146 -3.95 11.61 15.24
CA LEU A 146 -4.73 12.84 15.38
C LEU A 146 -5.36 13.00 16.76
N THR A 147 -5.69 11.89 17.44
CA THR A 147 -6.23 11.91 18.81
C THR A 147 -5.16 11.81 19.90
N THR A 148 -3.89 11.69 19.53
CA THR A 148 -2.79 11.56 20.50
C THR A 148 -2.31 12.95 20.94
N GLU A 149 -2.71 13.36 22.14
CA GLU A 149 -2.34 14.65 22.72
C GLU A 149 -0.92 14.69 23.29
N SER A 150 -0.34 13.54 23.66
CA SER A 150 1.01 13.47 24.24
C SER A 150 1.73 12.17 23.93
N VAL A 151 3.07 12.26 23.82
CA VAL A 151 3.96 11.11 23.63
C VAL A 151 5.05 11.16 24.69
N VAL A 152 5.17 10.10 25.48
CA VAL A 152 6.24 9.94 26.47
C VAL A 152 7.27 8.97 25.92
N ALA A 153 8.53 9.42 25.86
CA ALA A 153 9.65 8.60 25.43
C ALA A 153 10.66 8.44 26.57
N ASN A 154 11.31 7.28 26.62
CA ASN A 154 12.43 7.07 27.53
C ASN A 154 13.61 7.93 27.08
N ILE A 155 14.26 8.59 28.03
CA ILE A 155 15.51 9.28 27.78
C ILE A 155 16.56 8.20 27.50
N LYS A 156 17.35 8.41 26.45
CA LYS A 156 18.48 7.53 26.16
C LYS A 156 19.46 7.62 27.31
N GLU A 157 19.56 6.54 28.10
CA GLU A 157 20.60 6.39 29.10
C GLU A 157 21.92 6.08 28.38
N ASP A 158 23.02 6.66 28.85
CA ASP A 158 24.34 6.25 28.40
C ASP A 158 24.52 4.78 28.77
N ALA A 159 24.68 3.93 27.75
CA ALA A 159 25.02 2.54 27.98
C ALA A 159 26.30 2.52 28.83
N PRO A 160 26.33 1.77 29.95
CA PRO A 160 27.54 1.69 30.76
C PRO A 160 28.69 1.29 29.84
N ALA A 161 29.80 2.03 29.94
CA ALA A 161 31.01 1.70 29.19
C ALA A 161 31.31 0.22 29.47
N MET A 162 31.13 -0.62 28.44
CA MET A 162 31.55 -2.01 28.50
C MET A 162 33.01 -1.97 28.96
N PRO A 163 33.37 -2.61 30.09
CA PRO A 163 34.74 -2.60 30.54
C PRO A 163 35.60 -3.04 29.37
N ALA A 164 36.54 -2.18 28.97
CA ALA A 164 37.50 -2.52 27.93
C ALA A 164 38.07 -3.88 28.32
N GLY A 165 37.78 -4.90 27.51
CA GLY A 165 38.24 -6.26 27.76
C GLY A 165 39.73 -6.17 28.05
N ASN A 166 40.11 -6.57 29.26
CA ASN A 166 41.48 -6.54 29.72
C ASN A 166 42.35 -7.21 28.63
N PRO A 167 43.31 -6.51 27.99
CA PRO A 167 44.15 -7.10 26.94
C PRO A 167 45.16 -8.15 27.46
N GLY A 168 44.88 -8.79 28.60
CA GLY A 168 45.88 -9.41 29.47
C GLY A 168 45.49 -10.75 30.10
N MET A 169 44.63 -11.56 29.49
CA MET A 169 44.59 -13.00 29.71
C MET A 169 44.57 -13.67 28.34
N GLY A 170 45.71 -13.79 27.66
CA GLY A 170 46.63 -14.93 27.82
C GLY A 170 45.97 -16.15 27.17
N MET A 171 46.19 -16.47 25.90
CA MET A 171 47.33 -17.30 25.46
C MET A 171 47.86 -18.18 26.60
N MET A 172 47.07 -19.20 26.96
CA MET A 172 47.53 -20.54 27.36
C MET A 172 46.45 -21.54 27.01
#